data_AF-A0A1B0GLR7-F1
#
_entry.id   AF-A0A1B0GLR7-F1
#
_cell.length_a   1.000
_cell.length_b   1.000
_cell.length_c   1.000
_cell.angle_alpha   90.00
_cell.angle_beta   90.00
_cell.angle_gamma   90.00
#
_symmetry.space_group_name_H-M   'P 1'
#
loop_
_entity.id
_entity.type
_entity.pdbx_description
1 polymer ?
#
loop_
_entity_poly.entity_id
_entity_poly.type
_entity_poly.pdbx_seq_one_letter_code
_entity_poly.pdbx_strand_id
1 'polypeptide(L)'
;MNVLWIHHFVAGNAEAHEKIWTEYLKDAPRLMFHRIVQTARENLDDKMVTQLIKRLEGTKVSDGALGNAYSCLLDIHSVRGEFDEGLKALNGALKGKISLAAINRTALVRLRDGLVQAGKAFPHKIPEKSNQQQQIHEDTSSSSSSSSDDDVKK
;
A
#
# COMPACT_ATOMS: atom_id res chain seq x y z
N MET A 1 12.26 -12.87 13.49
CA MET A 1 11.83 -13.65 12.29
C MET A 1 11.36 -12.79 11.14
N ASN A 2 10.36 -11.92 11.28
CA ASN A 2 9.89 -11.04 10.19
C ASN A 2 11.03 -10.28 9.47
N VAL A 3 11.93 -9.62 10.20
CA VAL A 3 13.05 -8.85 9.62
C VAL A 3 13.99 -9.75 8.79
N LEU A 4 14.32 -10.92 9.32
CA LEU A 4 15.21 -11.87 8.64
C LEU A 4 14.57 -12.44 7.37
N TRP A 5 13.27 -12.75 7.44
CA TRP A 5 12.49 -13.16 6.27
C TRP A 5 12.47 -12.06 5.20
N ILE A 6 12.15 -10.81 5.57
CA ILE A 6 12.19 -9.66 4.66
C ILE A 6 13.55 -9.54 3.99
N HIS A 7 14.64 -9.63 4.75
CA HIS A 7 16.00 -9.53 4.22
C HIS A 7 16.27 -10.59 3.16
N HIS A 8 15.98 -11.86 3.45
CA HIS A 8 16.19 -12.94 2.48
C HIS A 8 15.23 -12.88 1.28
N PHE A 9 14.00 -12.43 1.50
CA PHE A 9 13.01 -12.24 0.44
C PHE A 9 13.46 -11.16 -0.55
N VAL A 10 13.90 -10.01 -0.05
CA VAL A 10 14.41 -8.91 -0.88
C VAL A 10 15.73 -9.28 -1.57
N ALA A 11 16.60 -10.04 -0.90
CA ALA A 11 17.86 -10.51 -1.48
C ALA A 11 17.68 -11.64 -2.53
N GLY A 12 16.47 -12.14 -2.75
CA GLY A 12 16.21 -13.24 -3.69
C GLY A 12 16.72 -14.61 -3.21
N ASN A 13 17.02 -14.77 -1.93
CA ASN A 13 17.44 -16.06 -1.36
C ASN A 13 16.20 -16.92 -1.06
N ALA A 14 15.74 -17.63 -2.10
CA ALA A 14 14.52 -18.44 -2.10
C ALA A 14 14.48 -19.46 -0.96
N GLU A 15 15.56 -20.22 -0.78
CA GLU A 15 15.64 -21.28 0.22
C GLU A 15 15.49 -20.73 1.64
N ALA A 16 16.23 -19.66 1.95
CA ALA A 16 16.23 -19.09 3.30
C ALA A 16 14.88 -18.45 3.64
N HIS A 17 14.26 -17.69 2.72
CA HIS A 17 12.98 -17.07 3.03
C HIS A 17 11.83 -18.08 3.07
N GLU A 18 11.84 -19.15 2.27
CA GLU A 18 10.84 -20.22 2.33
C GLU A 18 10.93 -21.05 3.62
N LYS A 19 12.16 -21.31 4.08
CA LYS A 19 12.38 -21.97 5.37
C LYS A 19 11.78 -21.15 6.52
N ILE A 20 12.10 -19.86 6.58
CA ILE A 20 11.59 -18.99 7.64
C ILE A 20 10.06 -18.85 7.54
N TRP A 21 9.52 -18.78 6.32
CA TRP A 21 8.08 -18.75 6.10
C TRP A 21 7.38 -19.95 6.71
N THR A 22 7.86 -21.15 6.36
CA THR A 22 7.22 -22.42 6.73
C THR A 22 7.34 -22.74 8.21
N GLU A 23 8.48 -22.43 8.82
CA GLU A 23 8.75 -22.73 10.23
C GLU A 23 8.13 -21.70 11.20
N TYR A 24 8.06 -20.41 10.81
CA TYR A 24 7.76 -19.34 11.78
C TYR A 24 6.65 -18.37 11.37
N LEU A 25 6.39 -18.14 10.07
CA LEU A 25 5.56 -17.01 9.64
C LEU A 25 4.19 -17.39 9.09
N LYS A 26 4.02 -18.58 8.51
CA LYS A 26 2.75 -19.01 7.90
C LYS A 26 1.56 -18.92 8.87
N ASP A 27 1.78 -19.23 10.15
CA ASP A 27 0.77 -19.23 11.21
C ASP A 27 0.96 -18.07 12.21
N ALA A 28 1.90 -17.15 11.93
CA ALA A 28 2.20 -16.07 12.85
C ALA A 28 1.00 -15.12 12.99
N PRO A 29 0.71 -14.63 14.21
CA PRO A 29 -0.39 -13.69 14.44
C PRO A 29 -0.14 -12.31 13.80
N ARG A 30 1.14 -11.96 13.57
CA ARG A 30 1.54 -10.73 12.87
C ARG A 30 2.61 -11.02 11.84
N LEU A 31 2.26 -10.76 10.58
CA LEU A 31 3.18 -10.76 9.46
C LEU A 31 3.54 -9.32 9.10
N MET A 32 4.84 -9.02 9.06
CA MET A 32 5.33 -7.72 8.62
C MET A 32 6.00 -7.86 7.26
N PHE A 33 5.55 -7.07 6.28
CA PHE A 33 6.04 -7.14 4.90
C PHE A 33 6.14 -5.76 4.22
N HIS A 34 5.91 -4.67 4.96
CA HIS A 34 5.87 -3.32 4.39
C HIS A 34 7.16 -2.94 3.66
N ARG A 35 8.32 -3.37 4.19
CA ARG A 35 9.62 -3.11 3.56
C ARG A 35 9.76 -3.82 2.21
N ILE A 36 9.19 -5.00 2.03
CA ILE A 36 9.18 -5.71 0.73
C ILE A 36 8.40 -4.89 -0.28
N VAL A 37 7.21 -4.40 0.08
CA VAL A 37 6.37 -3.55 -0.78
C VAL A 37 7.10 -2.27 -1.16
N GLN A 38 7.78 -1.64 -0.20
CA GLN A 38 8.57 -0.43 -0.46
C GLN A 38 9.73 -0.70 -1.43
N THR A 39 10.54 -1.73 -1.17
CA THR A 39 11.68 -2.07 -2.04
C THR A 39 11.21 -2.42 -3.44
N ALA A 40 10.12 -3.18 -3.57
CA ALA A 40 9.57 -3.52 -4.87
C ALA A 40 9.07 -2.29 -5.64
N ARG A 41 8.46 -1.32 -4.94
CA ARG A 41 8.08 -0.03 -5.54
C ARG A 41 9.29 0.77 -6.03
N GLU A 42 10.33 0.87 -5.20
CA GLU A 42 11.56 1.61 -5.51
C GLU A 42 12.28 1.02 -6.73
N ASN A 43 12.32 -0.31 -6.84
CA ASN A 43 12.97 -1.02 -7.93
C ASN A 43 12.05 -1.30 -9.13
N LEU A 44 10.79 -0.86 -9.06
CA LEU A 44 9.73 -1.24 -9.99
C LEU A 44 9.64 -2.77 -10.20
N ASP A 45 9.86 -3.60 -9.17
CA ASP A 45 9.89 -5.06 -9.29
C ASP A 45 8.50 -5.68 -9.11
N ASP A 46 7.79 -5.86 -10.23
CA ASP A 46 6.47 -6.48 -10.28
C ASP A 46 6.48 -7.95 -9.85
N LYS A 47 7.59 -8.67 -10.10
CA LYS A 47 7.73 -10.08 -9.73
C LYS A 47 7.79 -10.23 -8.21
N MET A 48 8.56 -9.37 -7.54
CA MET A 48 8.65 -9.36 -6.08
C MET A 48 7.29 -9.08 -5.43
N VAL A 49 6.53 -8.10 -5.92
CA VAL A 49 5.18 -7.83 -5.40
C VAL A 49 4.23 -8.99 -5.68
N THR A 50 4.30 -9.59 -6.88
CA THR A 50 3.44 -10.72 -7.25
C THR A 50 3.72 -11.95 -6.39
N GLN A 51 4.99 -12.24 -6.11
CA GLN A 51 5.38 -13.31 -5.20
C GLN A 51 4.87 -13.04 -3.78
N LEU A 52 5.01 -11.81 -3.30
CA LEU A 52 4.48 -11.41 -2.00
C LEU A 52 2.96 -11.61 -1.94
N ILE A 53 2.21 -11.12 -2.92
CA ILE A 53 0.74 -11.28 -2.99
C ILE A 53 0.35 -12.75 -2.88
N LYS A 54 0.98 -13.64 -3.67
CA LYS A 54 0.73 -15.09 -3.60
C LYS A 54 1.01 -15.70 -2.22
N ARG A 55 1.94 -15.13 -1.45
CA ARG A 55 2.21 -15.58 -0.08
C ARG A 55 1.22 -15.03 0.94
N LEU A 56 0.71 -13.83 0.70
CA LEU A 56 -0.31 -13.23 1.55
C LEU A 56 -1.70 -13.83 1.33
N GLU A 57 -2.00 -14.28 0.10
CA GLU A 57 -3.20 -15.03 -0.22
C GLU A 57 -3.32 -16.27 0.68
N GLY A 58 -4.42 -16.37 1.43
CA GLY A 58 -4.67 -17.48 2.37
C GLY A 58 -4.11 -17.29 3.78
N THR A 59 -3.44 -16.16 4.06
CA THR A 59 -3.02 -15.80 5.42
C THR A 59 -4.07 -14.94 6.13
N LYS A 60 -3.86 -14.67 7.43
CA LYS A 60 -4.76 -13.84 8.25
C LYS A 60 -4.53 -12.33 8.11
N VAL A 61 -3.85 -11.89 7.05
CA VAL A 61 -3.62 -10.46 6.83
C VAL A 61 -4.92 -9.75 6.46
N SER A 62 -5.09 -8.52 6.94
CA SER A 62 -6.27 -7.72 6.61
C SER A 62 -6.32 -7.37 5.13
N ASP A 63 -7.53 -7.17 4.59
CA ASP A 63 -7.76 -6.68 3.23
C ASP A 63 -6.98 -5.40 2.93
N GLY A 64 -6.86 -4.47 3.88
CA GLY A 64 -6.08 -3.24 3.68
C GLY A 64 -4.58 -3.49 3.47
N ALA A 65 -4.03 -4.52 4.11
CA ALA A 65 -2.63 -4.88 3.98
C ALA A 65 -2.36 -5.56 2.63
N LEU A 66 -3.26 -6.46 2.21
CA LEU A 66 -3.22 -7.06 0.88
C LEU A 66 -3.48 -6.02 -0.22
N GLY A 67 -4.44 -5.12 0.01
CA GLY A 67 -4.74 -3.98 -0.84
C GLY A 67 -3.55 -3.04 -1.03
N ASN A 68 -2.71 -2.85 0.00
CA ASN A 68 -1.45 -2.11 -0.14
C ASN A 68 -0.46 -2.80 -1.10
N ALA A 69 -0.32 -4.14 -1.01
CA ALA A 69 0.51 -4.89 -1.94
C ALA A 69 -0.01 -4.78 -3.38
N TYR A 70 -1.32 -4.92 -3.61
CA TYR A 70 -1.91 -4.69 -4.93
C TYR A 70 -1.75 -3.24 -5.40
N SER A 71 -1.87 -2.25 -4.51
CA SER A 71 -1.65 -0.83 -4.85
C SER A 71 -0.24 -0.60 -5.38
N CYS A 72 0.75 -1.28 -4.79
CA CYS A 72 2.12 -1.27 -5.29
C CYS A 72 2.23 -1.88 -6.68
N LEU A 73 1.61 -3.03 -6.92
CA LEU A 73 1.62 -3.67 -8.24
C LEU A 73 0.97 -2.77 -9.31
N LEU A 74 -0.16 -2.13 -8.97
CA LEU A 74 -0.85 -1.18 -9.85
C LEU A 74 0.01 0.05 -10.15
N ASP A 75 0.68 0.62 -9.15
CA ASP A 75 1.59 1.75 -9.35
C ASP A 75 2.76 1.36 -10.26
N ILE A 76 3.37 0.17 -10.07
CA ILE A 76 4.47 -0.31 -10.93
C ILE A 76 4.04 -0.43 -12.39
N HIS A 77 2.92 -1.09 -12.66
CA HIS A 77 2.39 -1.20 -14.03
C HIS A 77 2.04 0.17 -14.62
N SER A 78 1.46 1.06 -13.82
CA SER A 78 1.12 2.41 -14.27
C SER A 78 2.37 3.23 -14.63
N VAL A 79 3.45 3.11 -13.86
CA VAL A 79 4.73 3.78 -14.15
C VAL A 79 5.37 3.24 -15.43
N ARG A 80 5.23 1.94 -15.70
CA ARG A 80 5.75 1.32 -16.93
C ARG A 80 4.86 1.51 -18.16
N GLY A 81 3.68 2.14 -18.01
CA GLY A 81 2.69 2.26 -19.09
C GLY A 81 1.95 0.97 -19.43
N GLU A 82 2.10 -0.07 -18.60
CA GLU A 82 1.49 -1.40 -18.73
C GLU A 82 0.06 -1.38 -18.15
N PHE A 83 -0.79 -0.48 -18.64
CA PHE A 83 -2.10 -0.23 -18.03
C PHE A 83 -3.05 -1.42 -18.13
N ASP A 84 -2.93 -2.25 -19.17
CA ASP A 84 -3.72 -3.47 -19.31
C ASP A 84 -3.36 -4.51 -18.25
N GLU A 85 -2.06 -4.67 -17.97
CA GLU A 85 -1.53 -5.54 -16.92
C GLU A 85 -1.98 -5.03 -15.55
N GLY A 86 -1.92 -3.72 -15.32
CA GLY A 86 -2.47 -3.09 -14.12
C GLY A 86 -3.97 -3.36 -13.95
N LEU A 87 -4.75 -3.32 -15.03
CA LEU A 87 -6.18 -3.64 -15.00
C LEU A 87 -6.44 -5.14 -14.76
N LYS A 88 -5.65 -6.03 -15.35
CA LYS A 88 -5.69 -7.48 -15.07
C LYS A 88 -5.40 -7.75 -13.58
N ALA A 89 -4.38 -7.10 -13.02
CA ALA A 89 -4.02 -7.23 -11.61
C ALA A 89 -5.15 -6.73 -10.69
N LEU A 90 -5.76 -5.59 -11.00
CA LEU A 90 -6.92 -5.07 -10.28
C LEU A 90 -8.10 -6.05 -10.31
N ASN A 91 -8.45 -6.56 -11.48
CA ASN A 91 -9.54 -7.54 -11.62
C ASN A 91 -9.22 -8.85 -10.89
N GLY A 92 -7.95 -9.26 -10.85
CA GLY A 92 -7.47 -10.38 -10.04
C GLY A 92 -7.72 -10.15 -8.55
N ALA A 93 -7.37 -8.97 -8.03
CA ALA A 93 -7.61 -8.58 -6.64
C ALA A 93 -9.10 -8.66 -6.27
N LEU A 94 -9.97 -8.10 -7.12
CA LEU A 94 -11.42 -8.09 -6.90
C LEU A 94 -12.01 -9.51 -6.92
N LYS A 95 -11.53 -10.38 -7.82
CA LYS A 95 -11.90 -11.81 -7.84
C LYS A 95 -11.44 -12.54 -6.57
N GLY A 96 -10.29 -12.15 -6.02
CA GLY A 96 -9.77 -12.60 -4.73
C GLY A 96 -10.56 -12.08 -3.51
N LYS A 97 -11.71 -11.43 -3.72
CA LYS A 97 -12.58 -10.82 -2.69
C LYS A 97 -11.98 -9.61 -1.98
N ILE A 98 -10.94 -9.00 -2.54
CA ILE A 98 -10.42 -7.74 -2.00
C ILE A 98 -11.36 -6.62 -2.42
N SER A 99 -11.82 -5.83 -1.46
CA SER A 99 -12.64 -4.65 -1.75
C SER A 99 -11.83 -3.59 -2.49
N LEU A 100 -12.45 -2.93 -3.48
CA LEU A 100 -11.86 -1.79 -4.17
C LEU A 100 -11.46 -0.66 -3.20
N ALA A 101 -12.16 -0.54 -2.07
CA ALA A 101 -11.85 0.44 -1.02
C ALA A 101 -10.58 0.12 -0.23
N ALA A 102 -10.11 -1.13 -0.25
CA ALA A 102 -8.84 -1.52 0.39
C ALA A 102 -7.61 -1.16 -0.46
N ILE A 103 -7.81 -0.87 -1.75
CA ILE A 103 -6.75 -0.46 -2.67
C ILE A 103 -6.59 1.06 -2.59
N ASN A 104 -5.34 1.52 -2.59
CA ASN A 104 -5.00 2.93 -2.52
C ASN A 104 -5.64 3.70 -3.68
N ARG A 105 -6.44 4.70 -3.35
CA ARG A 105 -7.17 5.53 -4.31
C ARG A 105 -6.24 6.16 -5.35
N THR A 106 -5.05 6.60 -4.97
CA THR A 106 -4.11 7.24 -5.89
C THR A 106 -3.61 6.26 -6.96
N ALA A 107 -3.39 4.99 -6.60
CA ALA A 107 -3.03 3.95 -7.55
C ALA A 107 -4.17 3.67 -8.54
N LEU A 108 -5.42 3.61 -8.04
CA LEU A 108 -6.61 3.45 -8.89
C LEU A 108 -6.79 4.63 -9.87
N VAL A 109 -6.60 5.86 -9.40
CA VAL A 109 -6.71 7.07 -10.23
C VAL A 109 -5.63 7.09 -11.32
N ARG A 110 -4.37 6.79 -10.98
CA ARG A 110 -3.28 6.71 -11.96
C ARG A 110 -3.56 5.67 -13.04
N LEU A 111 -4.01 4.47 -12.65
CA LEU A 111 -4.35 3.42 -13.58
C LEU A 111 -5.50 3.84 -14.51
N ARG A 112 -6.57 4.43 -13.96
CA ARG A 112 -7.70 4.97 -14.74
C ARG A 112 -7.21 6.00 -15.75
N ASP A 113 -6.44 6.99 -15.30
CA ASP A 113 -6.01 8.11 -16.15
C ASP A 113 -5.11 7.60 -17.28
N GLY A 114 -4.24 6.63 -16.99
CA GLY A 114 -3.43 5.94 -18.00
C GLY A 114 -4.25 5.16 -19.03
N LEU A 115 -5.29 4.43 -18.59
CA LEU A 115 -6.22 3.74 -19.49
C LEU A 115 -6.97 4.73 -20.39
N VAL A 116 -7.47 5.83 -19.83
CA VAL A 116 -8.20 6.85 -20.59
C VAL A 116 -7.30 7.50 -21.64
N GLN A 117 -6.04 7.80 -21.29
CA GLN A 117 -5.05 8.31 -22.24
C GLN A 117 -4.74 7.28 -23.35
N ALA A 118 -4.77 5.99 -23.03
CA ALA A 118 -4.65 4.90 -24.00
C ALA A 118 -5.95 4.60 -24.78
N GLY A 119 -7.00 5.44 -24.63
CA GLY A 119 -8.28 5.28 -25.32
C GLY A 119 -9.19 4.18 -24.75
N LYS A 120 -8.92 3.72 -23.52
CA LYS A 120 -9.66 2.64 -22.84
C LYS A 120 -10.46 3.19 -21.66
N ALA A 121 -11.62 2.59 -21.40
CA ALA A 121 -12.43 2.93 -20.24
C ALA A 121 -11.99 2.16 -18.99
N PHE A 122 -12.05 2.82 -17.83
CA PHE A 122 -11.87 2.16 -16.54
C PHE A 122 -13.22 1.60 -16.06
N PRO A 123 -13.35 0.29 -15.81
CA PRO A 123 -14.65 -0.35 -15.61
C PRO A 123 -15.23 -0.22 -14.20
N HIS A 124 -14.50 0.39 -13.25
CA HIS A 124 -14.89 0.43 -11.83
C HIS A 124 -15.12 1.86 -11.33
N LYS A 125 -16.09 2.04 -10.44
CA LYS A 125 -16.30 3.34 -9.77
C LYS A 125 -15.29 3.47 -8.62
N ILE A 126 -14.32 4.37 -8.78
CA ILE A 126 -13.32 4.64 -7.72
C ILE A 126 -14.02 5.25 -6.50
N PRO A 127 -13.79 4.70 -5.29
CA PRO A 127 -14.37 5.25 -4.06
C PRO A 127 -13.98 6.73 -3.83
N GLU A 128 -14.88 7.47 -3.20
CA GLU A 128 -14.61 8.84 -2.78
C GLU A 128 -13.55 8.87 -1.67
N LYS A 129 -12.86 10.00 -1.50
CA LYS A 129 -11.89 10.16 -0.40
C LYS A 129 -12.63 10.04 0.94
N SER A 130 -12.34 9.01 1.73
CA SER A 130 -12.82 8.94 3.10
C SER A 130 -12.09 9.97 3.97
N ASN A 131 -12.80 10.99 4.44
CA ASN A 131 -12.31 12.09 5.29
C ASN A 131 -12.10 11.68 6.78
N GLN A 132 -11.65 10.45 7.06
CA GLN A 132 -11.51 9.95 8.46
C GLN A 132 -10.17 10.31 9.13
N GLN A 133 -9.67 11.54 8.93
CA GLN A 133 -8.51 12.07 9.68
C GLN A 133 -8.73 13.49 10.24
N GLN A 134 -9.99 13.88 10.49
CA GLN A 134 -10.32 15.08 11.28
C GLN A 134 -11.27 14.69 12.40
N GLN A 135 -10.77 13.96 13.41
CA GLN A 135 -11.40 13.84 14.73
C GLN A 135 -10.41 13.18 15.70
N ILE A 136 -9.38 13.92 16.09
CA ILE A 136 -8.69 13.69 17.37
C ILE A 136 -8.57 15.07 18.04
N HIS A 137 -9.49 15.30 18.97
CA HIS A 137 -9.46 16.22 20.12
C HIS A 137 -9.31 17.73 19.88
N GLU A 138 -10.46 18.40 19.73
CA GLU A 138 -10.73 19.60 20.54
C GLU A 138 -10.94 19.13 22.00
N ASP A 139 -10.24 19.77 22.94
CA ASP A 139 -10.52 19.92 24.38
C ASP A 139 -9.24 19.84 25.21
N THR A 140 -8.52 20.98 25.31
CA THR A 140 -8.00 21.43 26.61
C THR A 140 -7.74 22.92 26.56
N SER A 141 -8.66 23.66 27.18
CA SER A 141 -8.56 25.07 27.51
C SER A 141 -7.77 25.24 28.82
N SER A 142 -6.80 26.17 28.80
CA SER A 142 -6.21 26.97 29.90
C SER A 142 -4.71 27.19 29.63
N SER A 143 -4.06 28.33 29.82
CA SER A 143 -4.37 29.73 30.07
C SER A 143 -3.02 30.46 30.23
N SER A 144 -2.97 31.76 29.92
CA SER A 144 -2.01 32.79 30.37
C SER A 144 -0.51 32.65 30.01
N SER A 145 0.04 33.62 29.27
CA SER A 145 0.64 34.81 29.90
C SER A 145 1.01 35.89 28.86
N SER A 146 0.74 37.12 29.27
CA SER A 146 0.87 38.39 28.54
C SER A 146 2.30 38.94 28.66
N SER A 147 2.87 39.50 27.58
CA SER A 147 3.78 40.68 27.64
C SER A 147 4.30 41.05 26.24
N SER A 148 3.86 42.17 25.67
CA SER A 148 4.59 42.96 24.66
C SER A 148 3.86 44.28 24.42
N ASP A 149 4.40 45.39 24.94
CA ASP A 149 4.24 46.73 24.37
C ASP A 149 5.26 47.67 25.03
N ASP A 150 6.29 48.06 24.29
CA ASP A 150 7.05 49.29 24.53
C ASP A 150 7.65 49.78 23.20
N ASP A 151 6.84 50.56 22.47
CA ASP A 151 7.23 51.34 21.29
C ASP A 151 7.43 52.81 21.75
N VAL A 152 8.67 53.20 22.05
CA VAL A 152 9.00 54.61 22.31
C VAL A 152 9.36 55.30 21.00
N LYS A 153 8.44 56.11 20.50
CA LYS A 153 8.73 57.20 19.55
C LYS A 153 8.21 58.53 20.09
N LYS A 154 9.11 59.31 20.71
CA LYS A 154 9.25 60.76 20.45
C LYS A 154 10.50 61.31 21.11
#